data_AF-A0A9E2RJE5-F1
#
_entry.id   AF-A0A9E2RJE5-F1
#
_cell.length_a   1.000
_cell.length_b   1.000
_cell.length_c   1.000
_cell.angle_alpha   90.00
_cell.angle_beta   90.00
_cell.angle_gamma   90.00
#
_symmetry.space_group_name_H-M   'P 1'
#
loop_
_entity.id
_entity.type
_entity.pdbx_description
1 polymer ?
#
loop_
_entity_poly.entity_id
_entity_poly.type
_entity_poly.pdbx_seq_one_letter_code
_entity_poly.pdbx_strand_id
1 'polypeptide(L)'
;MSSPFTLTIDWLAFTLPSGSAQDTMQMLGGDWTKSATGFRGYPASWITASASRGVGKLGTRAPRAPLEVHVDLSAGIVAPWPSGKVRTILQWILKQDGHLTRLDCALDDRNSCVPLLTIRQAIEAGQCVTRADRMQRISSSSIHNATPSGETLYLGSPQSQTMLRIYDKRLESQTKQREDWQDYGIRWELELKKDRAQGCGQVLSYLEEADWLEFIVGVLRGYVDFRATSRDEEDEFRYRAPLLDWWLLLTDGFKKGRLVVEKEAQ
;
A
#
# COMPACT_ATOMS: atom_id res chain seq x y z
N MET A 1 10.05 -0.71 -24.90
CA MET A 1 9.58 -1.67 -23.88
C MET A 1 8.92 -0.86 -22.77
N SER A 2 7.76 -1.28 -22.26
CA SER A 2 7.10 -0.58 -21.15
C SER A 2 7.97 -0.61 -19.89
N SER A 3 7.97 0.46 -19.11
CA SER A 3 8.69 0.53 -17.83
C SER A 3 8.28 -0.66 -16.94
N PRO A 4 9.24 -1.37 -16.30
CA PRO A 4 8.94 -2.48 -15.40
C PRO A 4 8.44 -1.99 -14.04
N PHE A 5 8.51 -0.69 -13.78
CA PHE A 5 8.13 -0.08 -12.52
C PHE A 5 6.68 0.37 -12.54
N THR A 6 5.91 0.00 -11.53
CA THR A 6 4.48 0.35 -11.45
C THR A 6 4.06 0.83 -10.08
N LEU A 7 3.02 1.66 -10.04
CA LEU A 7 2.34 2.07 -8.81
C LEU A 7 0.87 1.67 -8.88
N THR A 8 0.37 1.08 -7.79
CA THR A 8 -1.05 0.81 -7.56
C THR A 8 -1.46 1.27 -6.16
N ILE A 9 -2.73 1.64 -6.00
CA ILE A 9 -3.32 1.78 -4.67
C ILE A 9 -3.73 0.39 -4.20
N ASP A 10 -3.25 -0.01 -3.04
CA ASP A 10 -3.37 -1.38 -2.53
C ASP A 10 -4.31 -1.47 -1.31
N TRP A 11 -4.69 -0.33 -0.72
CA TRP A 11 -5.71 -0.26 0.32
C TRP A 11 -6.27 1.15 0.44
N LEU A 12 -7.57 1.28 0.73
CA LEU A 12 -8.18 2.55 1.12
C LEU A 12 -9.19 2.31 2.24
N ALA A 13 -9.01 2.98 3.37
CA ALA A 13 -9.98 3.01 4.44
C ALA A 13 -10.20 4.44 4.94
N PHE A 14 -11.44 4.78 5.26
CA PHE A 14 -11.82 6.12 5.70
C PHE A 14 -13.06 6.10 6.59
N THR A 15 -13.28 7.22 7.28
CA THR A 15 -14.45 7.45 8.10
C THR A 15 -15.06 8.79 7.75
N LEU A 16 -16.35 8.80 7.41
CA LEU A 16 -17.14 10.03 7.27
C LEU A 16 -17.80 10.32 8.63
N PRO A 17 -17.60 11.52 9.20
CA PRO A 17 -18.18 11.86 10.50
C PRO A 17 -19.71 11.89 10.48
N SER A 18 -20.29 12.23 9.33
CA SER A 18 -21.73 12.20 9.08
C SER A 18 -21.98 11.81 7.63
N GLY A 19 -22.68 10.72 7.39
CA GLY A 19 -23.02 10.27 6.05
C GLY A 19 -24.10 9.19 6.03
N SER A 20 -24.50 8.77 4.84
CA SER A 20 -25.41 7.65 4.66
C SER A 20 -24.65 6.46 4.05
N ALA A 21 -25.01 5.25 4.50
CA ALA A 21 -24.46 4.03 3.91
C ALA A 21 -24.80 3.95 2.42
N GLN A 22 -26.02 4.33 2.03
CA GLN A 22 -26.50 4.26 0.65
C GLN A 22 -25.70 5.18 -0.29
N ASP A 23 -25.55 6.45 0.06
CA ASP A 23 -24.81 7.41 -0.77
C ASP A 23 -23.33 7.03 -0.87
N THR A 24 -22.77 6.52 0.23
CA THR A 24 -21.38 6.04 0.27
C THR A 24 -21.20 4.84 -0.67
N MET A 25 -22.08 3.83 -0.61
CA MET A 25 -22.04 2.68 -1.51
C MET A 25 -22.21 3.09 -2.97
N GLN A 26 -23.12 4.03 -3.25
CA GLN A 26 -23.33 4.56 -4.60
C GLN A 26 -22.08 5.28 -5.13
N MET A 27 -21.42 6.09 -4.29
CA MET A 27 -20.19 6.80 -4.66
C MET A 27 -19.03 5.84 -4.99
N LEU A 28 -18.87 4.79 -4.18
CA LEU A 28 -17.81 3.80 -4.39
C LEU A 28 -18.10 2.88 -5.59
N GLY A 29 -19.39 2.63 -5.86
CA GLY A 29 -19.88 1.63 -6.79
C GLY A 29 -19.70 0.21 -6.26
N GLY A 30 -20.04 -0.77 -7.09
CA GLY A 30 -20.00 -2.19 -6.77
C GLY A 30 -21.29 -2.72 -6.15
N ASP A 31 -21.40 -4.05 -6.08
CA ASP A 31 -22.59 -4.73 -5.56
C ASP A 31 -22.42 -4.97 -4.06
N TRP A 32 -23.09 -4.13 -3.27
CA TRP A 32 -23.04 -4.19 -1.81
C TRP A 32 -24.21 -4.99 -1.25
N THR A 33 -23.89 -5.95 -0.39
CA THR A 33 -24.86 -6.80 0.30
C THR A 33 -24.84 -6.53 1.80
N LYS A 34 -26.01 -6.42 2.41
CA LYS A 34 -26.11 -6.19 3.85
C LYS A 34 -25.65 -7.44 4.60
N SER A 35 -24.75 -7.26 5.57
CA SER A 35 -24.25 -8.35 6.41
C SER A 35 -25.20 -8.63 7.58
N ALA A 36 -25.21 -9.89 8.04
CA ALA A 36 -25.95 -10.30 9.24
C ALA A 36 -25.28 -9.84 10.55
N THR A 37 -23.97 -9.61 10.51
CA THR A 37 -23.16 -9.14 11.63
C THR A 37 -22.69 -7.72 11.40
N GLY A 38 -22.28 -7.04 12.48
CA GLY A 38 -21.60 -5.76 12.40
C GLY A 38 -20.12 -5.87 12.01
N PHE A 39 -19.45 -4.73 11.91
CA PHE A 39 -18.05 -4.60 11.49
C PHE A 39 -17.36 -3.58 12.39
N ARG A 40 -16.18 -3.85 12.97
CA ARG A 40 -15.36 -2.88 13.75
C ARG A 40 -16.13 -2.02 14.78
N GLY A 41 -17.15 -2.57 15.43
CA GLY A 41 -17.98 -1.83 16.41
C GLY A 41 -19.17 -1.07 15.80
N TYR A 42 -19.34 -1.09 14.48
CA TYR A 42 -20.53 -0.64 13.76
C TYR A 42 -21.57 -1.77 13.72
N PRO A 43 -22.77 -1.61 14.31
CA PRO A 43 -23.80 -2.66 14.35
C PRO A 43 -24.41 -3.00 12.98
N ALA A 44 -24.45 -2.03 12.06
CA ALA A 44 -24.94 -2.26 10.70
C ALA A 44 -23.77 -2.23 9.73
N SER A 45 -23.61 -3.28 8.92
CA SER A 45 -22.58 -3.31 7.90
C SER A 45 -23.02 -3.94 6.58
N TRP A 46 -22.25 -3.62 5.55
CA TRP A 46 -22.38 -4.12 4.19
C TRP A 46 -21.03 -4.64 3.72
N ILE A 47 -21.07 -5.63 2.83
CA ILE A 47 -19.90 -6.22 2.21
C ILE A 47 -20.08 -6.24 0.69
N THR A 48 -19.01 -5.93 -0.01
CA THR A 48 -18.87 -6.18 -1.44
C THR A 48 -17.63 -7.03 -1.65
N ALA A 49 -17.65 -7.88 -2.68
CA ALA A 49 -16.51 -8.68 -3.07
C ALA A 49 -16.32 -8.54 -4.58
N SER A 50 -15.07 -8.42 -5.02
CA SER A 50 -14.73 -8.49 -6.45
C SER A 50 -14.33 -9.91 -6.86
N ALA A 51 -14.38 -10.17 -8.16
CA ALA A 51 -13.93 -11.44 -8.74
C ALA A 51 -12.46 -11.77 -8.38
N SER A 52 -11.62 -10.74 -8.19
CA SER A 52 -10.22 -10.86 -7.79
C SER A 52 -9.98 -11.15 -6.30
N ARG A 53 -10.99 -11.66 -5.58
CA ARG A 53 -10.98 -11.92 -4.11
C ARG A 53 -10.77 -10.65 -3.26
N GLY A 54 -10.98 -9.46 -3.83
CA GLY A 54 -11.05 -8.22 -3.07
C GLY A 54 -12.28 -8.17 -2.19
N VAL A 55 -12.16 -7.58 -1.02
CA VAL A 55 -13.27 -7.36 -0.09
C VAL A 55 -13.35 -5.88 0.27
N GLY A 56 -14.55 -5.32 0.15
CA GLY A 56 -14.91 -4.02 0.69
C GLY A 56 -15.92 -4.17 1.82
N LYS A 57 -15.72 -3.46 2.92
CA LYS A 57 -16.64 -3.43 4.06
C LYS A 57 -17.04 -2.00 4.38
N LEU A 58 -18.30 -1.81 4.71
CA LEU A 58 -18.85 -0.54 5.17
C LEU A 58 -19.60 -0.78 6.48
N GLY A 59 -19.36 0.04 7.50
CA GLY A 59 -20.06 0.01 8.78
C GLY A 59 -20.67 1.37 9.13
N THR A 60 -21.83 1.37 9.77
CA THR A 60 -22.46 2.59 10.34
C THR A 60 -23.28 2.27 11.61
N ARG A 61 -23.92 3.29 12.20
CA ARG A 61 -24.73 3.23 13.43
C ARG A 61 -23.92 2.91 14.69
N ALA A 62 -22.68 3.37 14.76
CA ALA A 62 -21.89 3.23 15.99
C ALA A 62 -22.64 3.87 17.18
N PRO A 63 -22.66 3.25 18.39
CA PRO A 63 -23.48 3.72 19.51
C PRO A 63 -23.27 5.19 19.92
N ARG A 64 -22.05 5.71 19.76
CA ARG A 64 -21.69 7.10 20.11
C ARG A 64 -21.62 8.03 18.90
N ALA A 65 -21.75 7.51 17.69
CA ALA A 65 -21.64 8.25 16.43
C ALA A 65 -22.56 7.60 15.38
N PRO A 66 -23.89 7.70 15.52
CA PRO A 66 -24.83 6.91 14.71
C PRO A 66 -24.84 7.29 13.23
N LEU A 67 -24.41 8.51 12.89
CA LEU A 67 -24.30 9.03 11.52
C LEU A 67 -22.94 8.72 10.87
N GLU A 68 -21.99 8.19 11.63
CA GLU A 68 -20.66 7.88 11.12
C GLU A 68 -20.73 6.70 10.14
N VAL A 69 -19.98 6.81 9.05
CA VAL A 69 -19.81 5.72 8.08
C VAL A 69 -18.33 5.42 7.94
N HIS A 70 -17.94 4.20 8.27
CA HIS A 70 -16.57 3.72 8.09
C HIS A 70 -16.49 2.74 6.94
N VAL A 71 -15.48 2.88 6.10
CA VAL A 71 -15.24 2.07 4.91
C VAL A 71 -13.83 1.50 4.96
N ASP A 72 -13.68 0.25 4.55
CA ASP A 72 -12.43 -0.50 4.52
C ASP A 72 -12.36 -1.33 3.22
N LEU A 73 -11.51 -0.94 2.27
CA LEU A 73 -11.39 -1.51 0.93
C LEU A 73 -9.99 -2.09 0.68
N SER A 74 -9.94 -3.39 0.41
CA SER A 74 -8.69 -4.10 0.05
C SER A 74 -8.22 -3.82 -1.39
N ALA A 75 -6.97 -4.18 -1.69
CA ALA A 75 -6.35 -4.14 -3.02
C ALA A 75 -7.26 -4.63 -4.15
N GLY A 76 -7.94 -5.77 -3.98
CA GLY A 76 -8.79 -6.32 -5.05
C GLY A 76 -10.00 -5.45 -5.41
N ILE A 77 -10.33 -4.43 -4.62
CA ILE A 77 -11.36 -3.42 -4.93
C ILE A 77 -10.74 -2.15 -5.51
N VAL A 78 -9.62 -1.68 -4.95
CA VAL A 78 -9.07 -0.35 -5.26
C VAL A 78 -7.98 -0.36 -6.34
N ALA A 79 -7.21 -1.44 -6.47
CA ALA A 79 -6.18 -1.57 -7.50
C ALA A 79 -6.74 -1.55 -8.94
N PRO A 80 -7.99 -2.01 -9.19
CA PRO A 80 -8.67 -1.82 -10.48
C PRO A 80 -9.22 -0.41 -10.73
N TRP A 81 -9.09 0.53 -9.81
CA TRP A 81 -9.58 1.88 -10.06
C TRP A 81 -8.57 2.70 -10.86
N PRO A 82 -9.01 3.39 -11.94
CA PRO A 82 -8.16 4.40 -12.55
C PRO A 82 -7.85 5.51 -11.54
N SER A 83 -6.67 6.11 -11.67
CA SER A 83 -6.20 7.27 -10.90
C SER A 83 -7.28 8.35 -10.73
N GLY A 84 -7.99 8.69 -11.82
CA GLY A 84 -9.07 9.68 -11.83
C GLY A 84 -10.25 9.31 -10.91
N LYS A 85 -10.59 8.02 -10.80
CA LYS A 85 -11.62 7.53 -9.86
C LYS A 85 -11.11 7.64 -8.43
N VAL A 86 -9.87 7.23 -8.16
CA VAL A 86 -9.25 7.38 -6.83
C VAL A 86 -9.26 8.85 -6.41
N ARG A 87 -8.79 9.75 -7.27
CA ARG A 87 -8.79 11.20 -7.03
C ARG A 87 -10.19 11.73 -6.71
N THR A 88 -11.19 11.34 -7.50
CA THR A 88 -12.59 11.75 -7.29
C THR A 88 -13.11 11.28 -5.93
N ILE A 89 -12.78 10.06 -5.52
CA ILE A 89 -13.18 9.51 -4.21
C ILE A 89 -12.46 10.24 -3.07
N LEU A 90 -11.16 10.50 -3.20
CA LEU A 90 -10.40 11.25 -2.20
C LEU A 90 -10.96 12.66 -2.01
N GLN A 91 -11.25 13.39 -3.10
CA GLN A 91 -11.87 14.71 -3.05
C GLN A 91 -13.26 14.67 -2.40
N TRP A 92 -14.06 13.65 -2.71
CA TRP A 92 -15.37 13.47 -2.09
C TRP A 92 -15.28 13.20 -0.59
N ILE A 93 -14.36 12.34 -0.14
CA ILE A 93 -14.11 12.07 1.29
C ILE A 93 -13.79 13.40 2.00
N LEU A 94 -12.85 14.17 1.46
CA LEU A 94 -12.40 15.43 2.06
C LEU A 94 -13.52 16.48 2.12
N LYS A 95 -14.37 16.56 1.09
CA LYS A 95 -15.52 17.47 1.06
C LYS A 95 -16.57 17.16 2.14
N GLN A 96 -16.61 15.92 2.62
CA GLN A 96 -17.52 15.46 3.68
C GLN A 96 -16.86 15.51 5.08
N ASP A 97 -15.74 16.25 5.23
CA ASP A 97 -14.90 16.25 6.43
C ASP A 97 -14.45 14.84 6.85
N GLY A 98 -14.30 13.96 5.86
CA GLY A 98 -13.91 12.57 6.04
C GLY A 98 -12.43 12.43 6.38
N HIS A 99 -12.15 11.39 7.17
CA HIS A 99 -10.82 11.06 7.66
C HIS A 99 -10.31 9.79 6.99
N LEU A 100 -9.22 9.89 6.24
CA LEU A 100 -8.51 8.74 5.69
C LEU A 100 -7.78 8.03 6.83
N THR A 101 -8.24 6.81 7.15
CA THR A 101 -7.70 6.02 8.26
C THR A 101 -6.58 5.09 7.81
N ARG A 102 -6.59 4.67 6.53
CA ARG A 102 -5.52 3.90 5.89
C ARG A 102 -5.46 4.16 4.39
N LEU A 103 -4.25 4.27 3.86
CA LEU A 103 -3.95 4.34 2.43
C LEU A 103 -2.66 3.57 2.18
N ASP A 104 -2.73 2.51 1.38
CA ASP A 104 -1.53 1.74 1.02
C ASP A 104 -1.20 1.98 -0.45
N CYS A 105 0.08 2.21 -0.72
CA CYS A 105 0.62 2.35 -2.08
C CYS A 105 1.62 1.21 -2.34
N ALA A 106 1.42 0.46 -3.42
CA ALA A 106 2.33 -0.59 -3.85
C ALA A 106 3.17 -0.12 -5.04
N LEU A 107 4.50 -0.14 -4.86
CA LEU A 107 5.48 0.11 -5.90
C LEU A 107 6.11 -1.23 -6.31
N ASP A 108 5.90 -1.64 -7.55
CA ASP A 108 6.40 -2.92 -8.07
C ASP A 108 7.62 -2.73 -8.96
N ASP A 109 8.69 -3.47 -8.67
CA ASP A 109 9.78 -3.77 -9.58
C ASP A 109 9.49 -5.11 -10.25
N ARG A 110 8.74 -5.08 -11.37
CA ARG A 110 8.22 -6.31 -12.01
C ARG A 110 9.31 -7.20 -12.60
N ASN A 111 10.47 -6.63 -12.90
CA ASN A 111 11.62 -7.37 -13.42
C ASN A 111 12.54 -7.87 -12.30
N SER A 112 12.27 -7.52 -11.05
CA SER A 112 13.15 -7.79 -9.90
C SER A 112 14.58 -7.29 -10.15
N CYS A 113 14.71 -6.10 -10.76
CA CYS A 113 15.97 -5.40 -10.97
C CYS A 113 16.77 -5.27 -9.66
N VAL A 114 16.09 -5.12 -8.52
CA VAL A 114 16.68 -5.17 -7.19
C VAL A 114 16.13 -6.38 -6.42
N PRO A 115 16.91 -7.47 -6.30
CA PRO A 115 16.49 -8.65 -5.56
C PRO A 115 16.29 -8.38 -4.07
N LEU A 116 15.37 -9.13 -3.44
CA LEU A 116 15.11 -9.04 -2.00
C LEU A 116 16.37 -9.31 -1.14
N LEU A 117 17.24 -10.20 -1.61
CA LEU A 117 18.54 -10.49 -0.98
C LEU A 117 19.42 -9.25 -0.86
N THR A 118 19.53 -8.45 -1.91
CA THR A 118 20.33 -7.21 -1.93
C THR A 118 19.82 -6.22 -0.90
N ILE A 119 18.49 -6.07 -0.82
CA ILE A 119 17.83 -5.17 0.13
C ILE A 119 18.10 -5.64 1.56
N ARG A 120 17.95 -6.94 1.83
CA ARG A 120 18.21 -7.52 3.15
C ARG A 120 19.67 -7.32 3.58
N GLN A 121 20.63 -7.60 2.70
CA GLN A 121 22.05 -7.42 2.98
C GLN A 121 22.38 -5.96 3.31
N ALA A 122 21.78 -5.00 2.61
CA ALA A 122 21.98 -3.58 2.91
C ALA A 122 21.42 -3.19 4.30
N ILE A 123 20.25 -3.73 4.70
CA ILE A 123 19.71 -3.51 6.05
C ILE A 123 20.64 -4.13 7.11
N GLU A 124 21.10 -5.36 6.89
CA GLU A 124 22.03 -6.06 7.79
C GLU A 124 23.33 -5.27 7.96
N ALA A 125 23.89 -4.74 6.87
CA ALA A 125 25.09 -3.91 6.85
C ALA A 125 24.92 -2.51 7.49
N GLY A 126 23.72 -2.10 7.89
CA GLY A 126 23.48 -0.77 8.49
C GLY A 126 23.30 0.37 7.49
N GLN A 127 23.18 0.04 6.20
CA GLN A 127 23.04 1.00 5.10
C GLN A 127 21.62 1.55 4.95
N CYS A 128 20.67 1.04 5.74
CA CYS A 128 19.28 1.50 5.76
C CYS A 128 19.12 2.65 6.77
N VAL A 129 18.91 3.86 6.26
CA VAL A 129 18.54 5.04 7.05
C VAL A 129 17.02 5.13 7.04
N THR A 130 16.39 4.95 8.21
CA THR A 130 14.93 4.85 8.30
C THR A 130 14.40 5.44 9.61
N ARG A 131 13.12 5.84 9.58
CA ARG A 131 12.36 6.22 10.78
C ARG A 131 11.79 5.03 11.55
N ALA A 132 11.95 3.82 11.03
CA ALA A 132 11.48 2.60 11.69
C ALA A 132 12.43 2.17 12.81
N ASP A 133 11.91 2.02 14.03
CA ASP A 133 12.70 1.53 15.16
C ASP A 133 13.03 0.04 15.07
N ARG A 134 12.27 -0.72 14.26
CA ARG A 134 12.36 -2.18 14.17
C ARG A 134 12.14 -2.68 12.76
N MET A 135 12.84 -3.77 12.45
CA MET A 135 12.61 -4.61 11.28
C MET A 135 12.12 -5.99 11.75
N GLN A 136 11.13 -6.56 11.06
CA GLN A 136 10.75 -7.96 11.21
C GLN A 136 10.93 -8.70 9.88
N ARG A 137 11.40 -9.94 9.97
CA ARG A 137 11.61 -10.82 8.83
C ARG A 137 10.70 -12.03 9.01
N ILE A 138 9.82 -12.25 8.04
CA ILE A 138 8.96 -13.42 8.01
C ILE A 138 9.41 -14.29 6.84
N SER A 139 9.88 -15.50 7.13
CA SER A 139 10.21 -16.51 6.14
C SER A 139 9.21 -17.65 6.24
N SER A 140 8.56 -17.98 5.14
CA SER A 140 7.70 -19.16 5.01
C SER A 140 8.42 -20.22 4.19
N SER A 141 8.59 -21.42 4.74
CA SER A 141 9.10 -22.59 4.01
C SER A 141 8.08 -23.72 4.10
N SER A 142 7.85 -24.43 2.99
CA SER A 142 7.06 -25.66 3.05
C SER A 142 7.91 -26.80 3.62
N ILE A 143 7.35 -27.53 4.58
CA ILE A 143 8.01 -28.69 5.21
C ILE A 143 7.94 -29.92 4.28
N HIS A 144 6.92 -29.98 3.41
CA HIS A 144 6.61 -31.16 2.60
C HIS A 144 6.80 -30.96 1.09
N ASN A 145 6.89 -29.71 0.62
CA ASN A 145 7.12 -29.39 -0.79
C ASN A 145 8.42 -28.62 -0.93
N ALA A 146 9.19 -28.89 -1.99
CA ALA A 146 10.37 -28.12 -2.38
C ALA A 146 10.01 -26.73 -2.96
N THR A 147 8.92 -26.11 -2.50
CA THR A 147 8.54 -24.77 -2.93
C THR A 147 9.54 -23.74 -2.38
N PRO A 148 9.96 -22.75 -3.18
CA PRO A 148 10.86 -21.70 -2.73
C PRO A 148 10.31 -21.04 -1.46
N SER A 149 11.18 -20.84 -0.47
CA SER A 149 10.80 -20.13 0.74
C SER A 149 10.58 -18.65 0.41
N GLY A 150 9.34 -18.17 0.61
CA GLY A 150 9.05 -16.74 0.51
C GLY A 150 9.59 -15.99 1.73
N GLU A 151 10.17 -14.82 1.48
CA GLU A 151 10.62 -13.89 2.52
C GLU A 151 9.85 -12.57 2.38
N THR A 152 9.50 -11.98 3.52
CA THR A 152 8.92 -10.64 3.61
C THR A 152 9.64 -9.85 4.67
N LEU A 153 10.12 -8.66 4.28
CA LEU A 153 10.77 -7.70 5.15
C LEU A 153 9.72 -6.65 5.57
N TYR A 154 9.53 -6.48 6.86
CA TYR A 154 8.69 -5.45 7.46
C TYR A 154 9.59 -4.41 8.11
N LEU A 155 9.42 -3.13 7.77
CA LEU A 155 10.07 -2.01 8.44
C LEU A 155 9.00 -1.13 9.11
N GLY A 156 9.06 -1.05 10.44
CA GLY A 156 8.02 -0.42 11.27
C GLY A 156 7.14 -1.45 11.96
N SER A 157 6.14 -0.97 12.70
CA SER A 157 5.22 -1.84 13.44
C SER A 157 3.80 -1.73 12.87
N PRO A 158 2.94 -2.77 13.05
CA PRO A 158 1.53 -2.65 12.69
C PRO A 158 0.77 -1.54 13.45
N GLN A 159 1.35 -1.01 14.53
CA GLN A 159 0.76 0.06 15.35
C GLN A 159 1.24 1.46 14.93
N SER A 160 2.33 1.58 14.16
CA SER A 160 2.81 2.87 13.66
C SER A 160 1.91 3.43 12.56
N GLN A 161 2.02 4.74 12.32
CA GLN A 161 1.31 5.41 11.23
C GLN A 161 1.91 5.14 9.84
N THR A 162 3.11 4.57 9.79
CA THR A 162 3.76 4.14 8.54
C THR A 162 4.41 2.78 8.76
N MET A 163 4.24 1.88 7.81
CA MET A 163 4.91 0.59 7.76
C MET A 163 5.26 0.29 6.31
N LEU A 164 6.43 -0.28 6.07
CA LEU A 164 6.87 -0.70 4.74
C LEU A 164 7.00 -2.23 4.71
N ARG A 165 6.45 -2.85 3.68
CA ARG A 165 6.56 -4.29 3.40
C ARG A 165 7.27 -4.49 2.08
N ILE A 166 8.28 -5.35 2.07
CA ILE A 166 9.05 -5.68 0.87
C ILE A 166 9.08 -7.19 0.70
N TYR A 167 8.59 -7.68 -0.43
CA TYR A 167 8.50 -9.13 -0.68
C TYR A 167 8.46 -9.48 -2.15
N ASP A 168 8.65 -10.77 -2.43
CA ASP A 168 8.46 -11.35 -3.76
C ASP A 168 6.96 -11.56 -4.03
N LYS A 169 6.37 -10.62 -4.76
CA LYS A 169 4.95 -10.65 -5.12
C LYS A 169 4.65 -11.75 -6.14
N ARG A 170 5.60 -12.07 -7.00
CA ARG A 170 5.49 -13.16 -7.98
C ARG A 170 5.29 -14.49 -7.27
N LEU A 171 6.14 -14.80 -6.30
CA LEU A 171 6.05 -16.03 -5.49
C LEU A 171 4.77 -16.07 -4.64
N GLU A 172 4.39 -14.93 -4.05
CA GLU A 172 3.15 -14.81 -3.27
C GLU A 172 1.90 -15.06 -4.14
N SER A 173 1.86 -14.47 -5.34
CA SER A 173 0.75 -14.62 -6.28
C SER A 173 0.70 -16.02 -6.88
N GLN A 174 1.85 -16.63 -7.16
CA GLN A 174 1.96 -18.02 -7.60
C GLN A 174 1.40 -18.97 -6.53
N THR A 175 1.75 -18.76 -5.25
CA THR A 175 1.25 -19.57 -4.12
C THR A 175 -0.27 -19.46 -3.98
N LYS A 176 -0.83 -18.28 -4.27
CA LYS A 176 -2.28 -18.04 -4.30
C LYS A 176 -2.98 -18.52 -5.57
N GLN A 177 -2.24 -19.12 -6.51
CA GLN A 177 -2.72 -19.59 -7.81
C GLN A 177 -3.37 -18.48 -8.64
N ARG A 178 -2.82 -17.27 -8.55
CA ARG A 178 -3.20 -16.14 -9.40
C ARG A 178 -2.65 -16.38 -10.82
N GLU A 179 -3.45 -16.19 -11.88
CA GLU A 179 -3.04 -16.54 -13.25
C GLU A 179 -1.91 -15.65 -13.80
N ASP A 180 -1.93 -14.35 -13.50
CA ASP A 180 -0.95 -13.33 -13.93
C ASP A 180 0.26 -13.22 -13.00
N TRP A 181 0.59 -14.26 -12.23
CA TRP A 181 1.67 -14.22 -11.25
C TRP A 181 3.03 -13.84 -11.87
N GLN A 182 3.28 -14.22 -13.13
CA GLN A 182 4.52 -13.93 -13.86
C GLN A 182 4.75 -12.43 -14.11
N ASP A 183 3.69 -11.61 -14.08
CA ASP A 183 3.75 -10.18 -14.36
C ASP A 183 4.22 -9.34 -13.16
N TYR A 184 4.45 -9.99 -12.01
CA TYR A 184 4.93 -9.39 -10.78
C TYR A 184 6.42 -9.65 -10.57
N GLY A 185 7.02 -8.91 -9.63
CA GLY A 185 8.40 -9.08 -9.18
C GLY A 185 8.51 -8.73 -7.70
N ILE A 186 9.44 -7.84 -7.35
CA ILE A 186 9.57 -7.36 -5.97
C ILE A 186 8.61 -6.20 -5.73
N ARG A 187 7.75 -6.34 -4.71
CA ARG A 187 6.78 -5.31 -4.32
C ARG A 187 7.23 -4.58 -3.06
N TRP A 188 7.09 -3.26 -3.08
CA TRP A 188 7.27 -2.35 -1.96
C TRP A 188 5.90 -1.75 -1.60
N GLU A 189 5.29 -2.25 -0.54
CA GLU A 189 3.99 -1.78 -0.03
C GLU A 189 4.19 -0.80 1.12
N LEU A 190 3.90 0.46 0.85
CA LEU A 190 3.91 1.54 1.84
C LEU A 190 2.51 1.70 2.43
N GLU A 191 2.34 1.20 3.65
CA GLU A 191 1.11 1.30 4.42
C GLU A 191 1.12 2.58 5.26
N LEU A 192 0.18 3.49 5.00
CA LEU A 192 0.00 4.74 5.73
C LEU A 192 -1.29 4.69 6.53
N LYS A 193 -1.29 5.20 7.76
CA LYS A 193 -2.47 5.26 8.64
C LYS A 193 -2.64 6.63 9.27
N LYS A 194 -3.87 6.93 9.68
CA LYS A 194 -4.22 8.15 10.42
C LYS A 194 -3.68 9.40 9.70
N ASP A 195 -2.94 10.27 10.39
CA ASP A 195 -2.45 11.55 9.84
C ASP A 195 -1.56 11.36 8.61
N ARG A 196 -0.80 10.27 8.52
CA ARG A 196 -0.01 9.93 7.32
C ARG A 196 -0.89 9.56 6.13
N ALA A 197 -1.96 8.81 6.35
CA ALA A 197 -2.94 8.50 5.30
C ALA A 197 -3.70 9.76 4.87
N GLN A 198 -4.11 10.59 5.84
CA GLN A 198 -4.78 11.86 5.60
C GLN A 198 -3.92 12.80 4.76
N GLY A 199 -2.69 13.07 5.18
CA GLY A 199 -1.79 13.97 4.44
C GLY A 199 -1.46 13.45 3.05
N CYS A 200 -1.22 12.15 2.90
CA CYS A 200 -0.97 11.55 1.59
C CYS A 200 -2.19 11.68 0.66
N GLY A 201 -3.38 11.26 1.12
CA GLY A 201 -4.58 11.34 0.29
C GLY A 201 -5.03 12.77 0.00
N GLN A 202 -4.77 13.74 0.89
CA GLN A 202 -4.96 15.17 0.60
C GLN A 202 -4.11 15.59 -0.60
N VAL A 203 -2.82 15.29 -0.60
CA VAL A 203 -1.94 15.64 -1.73
C VAL A 203 -2.39 14.93 -3.00
N LEU A 204 -2.62 13.61 -2.96
CA LEU A 204 -3.09 12.84 -4.13
C LEU A 204 -4.44 13.34 -4.68
N SER A 205 -5.29 13.94 -3.85
CA SER A 205 -6.58 14.49 -4.29
C SER A 205 -6.44 15.72 -5.21
N TYR A 206 -5.29 16.40 -5.20
CA TYR A 206 -5.02 17.60 -6.01
C TYR A 206 -3.92 17.41 -7.06
N LEU A 207 -3.12 16.34 -6.96
CA LEU A 207 -2.10 16.04 -7.97
C LEU A 207 -2.70 15.45 -9.25
N GLU A 208 -2.09 15.80 -10.38
CA GLU A 208 -2.30 15.09 -11.63
C GLU A 208 -1.59 13.74 -11.60
N GLU A 209 -2.11 12.78 -12.36
CA GLU A 209 -1.62 11.39 -12.34
C GLU A 209 -0.11 11.27 -12.63
N ALA A 210 0.43 12.13 -13.49
CA ALA A 210 1.86 12.17 -13.80
C ALA A 210 2.74 12.43 -12.57
N ASP A 211 2.22 13.17 -11.58
CA ASP A 211 2.99 13.60 -10.39
C ASP A 211 2.86 12.62 -9.21
N TRP A 212 1.94 11.66 -9.29
CA TRP A 212 1.70 10.69 -8.20
C TRP A 212 2.93 9.85 -7.91
N LEU A 213 3.61 9.37 -8.95
CA LEU A 213 4.80 8.54 -8.81
C LEU A 213 5.92 9.29 -8.11
N GLU A 214 6.20 10.52 -8.53
CA GLU A 214 7.25 11.34 -7.92
C GLU A 214 6.95 11.62 -6.45
N PHE A 215 5.70 12.00 -6.14
CA PHE A 215 5.27 12.23 -4.76
C PHE A 215 5.40 10.98 -3.89
N ILE A 216 4.84 9.84 -4.32
CA ILE A 216 4.87 8.59 -3.53
C ILE A 216 6.29 8.07 -3.35
N VAL A 217 7.16 8.19 -4.36
CA VAL A 217 8.59 7.87 -4.20
C VAL A 217 9.24 8.81 -3.19
N GLY A 218 8.87 10.10 -3.16
CA GLY A 218 9.28 11.04 -2.12
C GLY A 218 8.84 10.59 -0.72
N VAL A 219 7.60 10.13 -0.55
CA VAL A 219 7.10 9.58 0.73
C VAL A 219 7.89 8.33 1.14
N LEU A 220 8.14 7.41 0.20
CA LEU A 220 8.95 6.21 0.43
C LEU A 220 10.36 6.59 0.90
N ARG A 221 11.05 7.48 0.18
CA ARG A 221 12.40 7.92 0.51
C ARG A 221 12.48 8.70 1.82
N GLY A 222 11.41 9.41 2.19
CA GLY A 222 11.28 10.05 3.49
C GLY A 222 11.05 9.09 4.65
N TYR A 223 10.76 7.81 4.37
CA TYR A 223 10.61 6.75 5.37
C TYR A 223 11.80 5.80 5.42
N VAL A 224 12.36 5.45 4.26
CA VAL A 224 13.55 4.61 4.12
C VAL A 224 14.45 5.15 3.01
N ASP A 225 15.75 5.23 3.26
CA ASP A 225 16.74 5.64 2.28
C ASP A 225 17.99 4.76 2.43
N PHE A 226 18.45 4.14 1.35
CA PHE A 226 19.63 3.27 1.38
C PHE A 226 20.88 4.02 0.94
N ARG A 227 21.87 4.07 1.83
CA ARG A 227 23.03 4.93 1.71
C ARG A 227 24.33 4.18 1.95
N ALA A 228 25.41 4.66 1.34
CA ALA A 228 26.77 4.16 1.54
C ALA A 228 27.30 4.56 2.93
N THR A 229 26.75 3.92 3.96
CA THR A 229 26.99 4.21 5.38
C THR A 229 26.97 2.92 6.19
N SER A 230 27.27 3.00 7.49
CA SER A 230 27.26 1.89 8.44
C SER A 230 26.44 2.19 9.70
N ARG A 231 26.31 1.20 10.59
CA ARG A 231 25.58 1.38 11.88
C ARG A 231 26.35 2.26 12.87
N ASP A 232 27.66 2.30 12.74
CA ASP A 232 28.56 2.95 13.70
C ASP A 232 28.79 4.44 13.38
N GLU A 233 28.34 4.90 12.21
CA GLU A 233 28.38 6.32 11.83
C GLU A 233 27.34 7.14 12.60
N GLU A 234 27.66 8.40 12.88
CA GLU A 234 26.69 9.32 13.50
C GLU A 234 25.58 9.68 12.51
N ASP A 235 24.35 9.81 13.03
CA ASP A 235 23.16 10.01 12.22
C ASP A 235 23.27 11.17 11.20
N GLU A 236 23.89 12.30 11.57
CA GLU A 236 24.08 13.45 10.66
C GLU A 236 24.86 13.06 9.40
N PHE A 237 25.89 12.21 9.52
CA PHE A 237 26.67 11.73 8.38
C PHE A 237 25.89 10.68 7.59
N ARG A 238 25.17 9.78 8.27
CA ARG A 238 24.31 8.77 7.63
C ARG A 238 23.29 9.43 6.70
N TYR A 239 22.63 10.52 7.13
CA TYR A 239 21.66 11.26 6.33
C TYR A 239 22.27 12.05 5.15
N ARG A 240 23.59 12.26 5.12
CA ARG A 240 24.30 12.97 4.04
C ARG A 240 25.10 12.05 3.13
N ALA A 241 25.32 10.80 3.55
CA ALA A 241 26.01 9.79 2.77
C ALA A 241 25.35 9.59 1.39
N PRO A 242 26.13 9.31 0.33
CA PRO A 242 25.58 9.03 -1.00
C PRO A 242 24.58 7.88 -0.97
N LEU A 243 23.59 7.90 -1.88
CA LEU A 243 22.70 6.76 -2.07
C LEU A 243 23.48 5.56 -2.61
N LEU A 244 23.05 4.35 -2.27
CA LEU A 244 23.52 3.16 -2.98
C LEU A 244 23.02 3.18 -4.43
N ASP A 245 23.86 2.77 -5.38
CA ASP A 245 23.54 2.82 -6.82
C ASP A 245 22.25 2.08 -7.19
N TRP A 246 22.04 0.89 -6.61
CA TRP A 246 20.82 0.11 -6.84
C TRP A 246 19.57 0.82 -6.32
N TRP A 247 19.70 1.59 -5.24
CA TRP A 247 18.59 2.33 -4.64
C TRP A 247 18.24 3.57 -5.46
N LEU A 248 19.26 4.28 -5.96
CA LEU A 248 19.07 5.36 -6.90
C LEU A 248 18.38 4.87 -8.17
N LEU A 249 18.87 3.77 -8.77
CA LEU A 249 18.27 3.17 -9.96
C LEU A 249 16.80 2.77 -9.71
N LEU A 250 16.52 2.13 -8.58
CA LEU A 250 15.19 1.69 -8.22
C LEU A 250 14.23 2.86 -8.03
N THR A 251 14.63 3.88 -7.25
CA THR A 251 13.76 5.03 -6.95
C THR A 251 13.53 5.92 -8.17
N ASP A 252 14.54 6.13 -9.02
CA ASP A 252 14.34 6.83 -10.29
C ASP A 252 13.55 5.99 -11.30
N GLY A 253 13.68 4.67 -11.24
CA GLY A 253 12.83 3.73 -11.95
C GLY A 253 11.36 3.87 -11.56
N PHE A 254 11.07 3.89 -10.26
CA PHE A 254 9.71 4.11 -9.74
C PHE A 254 9.14 5.45 -10.19
N LYS A 255 9.91 6.56 -10.14
CA LYS A 255 9.42 7.86 -10.62
C LYS A 255 9.01 7.85 -12.10
N LYS A 256 9.73 7.07 -12.91
CA LYS A 256 9.47 6.86 -14.35
C LYS A 256 8.60 5.63 -14.62
N GLY A 257 7.95 5.11 -13.57
CA GLY A 257 7.02 4.02 -13.66
C GLY A 257 5.73 4.42 -14.36
N ARG A 258 4.74 3.55 -14.24
CA ARG A 258 3.37 3.84 -14.70
C ARG A 258 2.38 3.56 -13.58
N LEU A 259 1.32 4.35 -13.52
CA LEU A 259 0.15 3.96 -12.74
C LEU A 259 -0.50 2.77 -13.45
N VAL A 260 -0.83 1.73 -12.68
CA VAL A 260 -1.47 0.53 -13.23
C VAL A 260 -2.85 0.37 -12.62
N VAL A 261 -3.79 0.09 -13.51
CA VAL A 261 -5.09 -0.46 -13.15
C VAL A 261 -4.94 -1.98 -13.21
N GLU A 262 -5.00 -2.66 -12.07
CA GLU A 262 -5.02 -4.12 -12.06
C GLU A 262 -6.34 -4.59 -12.67
N LYS A 263 -6.27 -5.46 -13.68
CA LYS A 263 -7.48 -6.03 -14.27
C LYS A 263 -8.12 -6.98 -13.26
N GLU A 264 -9.44 -6.95 -13.18
CA GLU A 264 -10.16 -8.02 -12.49
C GLU A 264 -9.86 -9.35 -13.20
N ALA A 265 -9.47 -10.37 -12.43
CA ALA A 265 -9.41 -11.72 -12.95
C ALA A 265 -10.84 -12.12 -13.35
N GLN A 266 -11.01 -12.55 -14.61
CA GLN A 266 -12.29 -13.06 -15.13
C GLN A 266 -12.66 -14.39 -14.49
#